data_AF-A0A419GXX5-F1
#
_entry.id   AF-A0A419GXX5-F1
#
_cell.length_a   1.000
_cell.length_b   1.000
_cell.length_c   1.000
_cell.angle_alpha   90.00
_cell.angle_beta   90.00
_cell.angle_gamma   90.00
#
_symmetry.space_group_name_H-M   'P 1'
#
loop_
_entity.id
_entity.type
_entity.pdbx_description
1 polymer ?
#
loop_
_entity_poly.entity_id
_entity_poly.type
_entity_poly.pdbx_seq_one_letter_code
_entity_poly.pdbx_strand_id
1 'polypeptide(L)'
;MIVKSSFFNNTTGTTSSNLNYIGRTGAFEGGRGMIFDREGNILQKDDLTELKQDIRHAQMERRIIFSPADPEYSKEDIGILIREILEHYQVQFDKNFDYVFALHDHNERLHAHVLAWGDRENLQMDKDDLSALRELAHGIEVEMEKSNEFSMGAYEKNDFPELDSKDFSIGDD
;
A
#
# COMPACT_ATOMS: atom_id res chain seq x y z
N MET A 1 7.95 -10.02 3.69
CA MET A 1 6.60 -9.80 3.12
C MET A 1 5.94 -11.06 2.55
N ILE A 2 4.64 -11.27 2.78
CA ILE A 2 3.83 -12.30 2.12
C ILE A 2 3.07 -11.67 0.94
N VAL A 3 3.18 -12.28 -0.24
CA VAL A 3 2.42 -11.89 -1.44
C VAL A 3 1.55 -13.05 -1.93
N LYS A 4 0.22 -12.85 -1.95
CA LYS A 4 -0.76 -13.75 -2.59
C LYS A 4 -1.35 -13.06 -3.82
N SER A 5 -1.62 -13.80 -4.89
CA SER A 5 -2.18 -13.23 -6.11
C SER A 5 -3.29 -14.07 -6.71
N SER A 6 -4.22 -13.44 -7.41
CA SER A 6 -5.30 -14.07 -8.17
C SER A 6 -5.54 -13.29 -9.46
N PHE A 7 -5.78 -13.99 -10.57
CA PHE A 7 -5.87 -13.41 -11.91
C PHE A 7 -7.22 -13.73 -12.55
N PHE A 8 -7.87 -12.71 -13.11
CA PHE A 8 -9.26 -12.79 -13.59
C PHE A 8 -9.39 -12.19 -14.99
N ASN A 9 -10.30 -12.75 -15.78
CA ASN A 9 -10.69 -12.22 -17.09
C ASN A 9 -12.05 -11.52 -16.99
N ASN A 10 -12.13 -10.29 -17.51
CA ASN A 10 -13.30 -9.44 -17.36
C ASN A 10 -14.44 -9.73 -18.36
N THR A 11 -14.22 -10.62 -19.33
CA THR A 11 -15.24 -10.98 -20.36
C THR A 11 -16.51 -11.65 -19.81
N THR A 12 -16.61 -11.97 -18.52
CA THR A 12 -17.75 -12.71 -17.93
C THR A 12 -18.73 -11.88 -17.09
N GLY A 13 -18.58 -10.55 -17.04
CA GLY A 13 -19.56 -9.64 -16.39
C GLY A 13 -19.42 -9.52 -14.86
N THR A 14 -18.35 -10.06 -14.27
CA THR A 14 -18.09 -10.13 -12.82
C THR A 14 -17.21 -8.98 -12.27
N THR A 15 -16.85 -8.01 -13.09
CA THR A 15 -15.91 -6.89 -12.85
C THR A 15 -16.18 -6.09 -11.57
N SER A 16 -17.45 -5.88 -11.21
CA SER A 16 -17.78 -5.17 -9.95
C SER A 16 -17.56 -6.01 -8.68
N SER A 17 -17.28 -7.31 -8.78
CA SER A 17 -17.13 -8.21 -7.63
C SER A 17 -15.80 -8.02 -6.89
N ASN A 18 -14.68 -7.86 -7.61
CA ASN A 18 -13.36 -7.76 -6.98
C ASN A 18 -13.15 -6.41 -6.29
N LEU A 19 -13.60 -5.30 -6.90
CA LEU A 19 -13.57 -3.99 -6.23
C LEU A 19 -14.44 -3.99 -4.97
N ASN A 20 -15.65 -4.58 -5.05
CA ASN A 20 -16.51 -4.75 -3.89
C ASN A 20 -15.91 -5.70 -2.85
N TYR A 21 -15.07 -6.66 -3.25
CA TYR A 21 -14.39 -7.60 -2.35
C TYR A 21 -13.30 -6.89 -1.54
N ILE A 22 -12.40 -6.14 -2.21
CA ILE A 22 -11.35 -5.40 -1.51
C ILE A 22 -11.91 -4.24 -0.70
N GLY A 23 -13.06 -3.70 -1.10
CA GLY A 23 -13.74 -2.64 -0.38
C GLY A 23 -14.57 -3.11 0.83
N ARG A 24 -14.47 -4.35 1.31
CA ARG A 24 -15.18 -4.78 2.54
C ARG A 24 -14.36 -4.48 3.78
N THR A 25 -14.97 -3.95 4.83
CA THR A 25 -14.33 -3.87 6.16
C THR A 25 -14.35 -5.25 6.83
N GLY A 26 -13.36 -6.07 6.51
CA GLY A 26 -13.23 -7.42 7.09
C GLY A 26 -14.38 -8.38 6.72
N ALA A 27 -14.26 -9.63 7.13
CA ALA A 27 -15.21 -10.69 6.79
C ALA A 27 -16.55 -10.61 7.56
N PHE A 28 -16.65 -9.76 8.59
CA PHE A 28 -17.73 -9.82 9.58
C PHE A 28 -18.41 -8.48 9.90
N GLU A 29 -17.82 -7.33 9.53
CA GLU A 29 -18.44 -6.02 9.78
C GLU A 29 -18.98 -5.45 8.46
N GLY A 30 -20.31 -5.33 8.38
CA GLY A 30 -20.99 -4.78 7.22
C GLY A 30 -20.65 -3.30 7.01
N GLY A 31 -19.55 -3.02 6.31
CA GLY A 31 -19.14 -1.68 5.92
C GLY A 31 -18.27 -1.70 4.66
N ARG A 32 -18.11 -0.53 4.04
CA ARG A 32 -17.09 -0.34 3.00
C ARG A 32 -15.78 0.09 3.65
N GLY A 33 -14.73 -0.70 3.47
CA GLY A 33 -13.36 -0.27 3.76
C GLY A 33 -12.96 0.89 2.85
N MET A 34 -12.02 1.70 3.32
CA MET A 34 -11.45 2.79 2.52
C MET A 34 -10.65 2.21 1.36
N ILE A 35 -10.90 2.74 0.17
CA ILE A 35 -10.14 2.43 -1.05
C ILE A 35 -9.29 3.65 -1.34
N PHE A 36 -8.00 3.41 -1.55
CA PHE A 36 -6.99 4.40 -1.82
C PHE A 36 -6.58 4.34 -3.29
N ASP A 37 -6.38 5.51 -3.90
CA ASP A 37 -5.77 5.65 -5.22
C ASP A 37 -4.25 5.41 -5.17
N ARG A 38 -3.60 5.52 -6.34
CA ARG A 38 -2.15 5.32 -6.48
C ARG A 38 -1.31 6.41 -5.79
N GLU A 39 -1.90 7.56 -5.47
CA GLU A 39 -1.28 8.64 -4.70
C GLU A 39 -1.47 8.44 -3.18
N GLY A 40 -2.37 7.55 -2.78
CA GLY A 40 -2.71 7.27 -1.38
C GLY A 40 -3.89 8.09 -0.85
N ASN A 41 -4.65 8.76 -1.71
CA ASN A 41 -5.87 9.46 -1.30
C ASN A 41 -7.06 8.51 -1.23
N ILE A 42 -7.97 8.76 -0.29
CA ILE A 42 -9.21 8.00 -0.17
C ILE A 42 -10.17 8.41 -1.30
N LEU A 43 -10.57 7.42 -2.11
CA LEU A 43 -11.54 7.62 -3.17
C LEU A 43 -12.93 7.94 -2.62
N GLN A 44 -13.54 8.99 -3.17
CA GLN A 44 -14.92 9.36 -2.85
C GLN A 44 -15.91 8.48 -3.63
N LYS A 45 -17.19 8.61 -3.30
CA LYS A 45 -18.25 7.79 -3.89
C LYS A 45 -18.35 7.96 -5.41
N ASP A 46 -18.14 9.18 -5.91
CA ASP A 46 -18.25 9.48 -7.33
C ASP A 46 -17.05 8.89 -8.08
N ASP A 47 -15.83 9.06 -7.56
CA ASP A 47 -14.61 8.42 -8.08
C ASP A 47 -14.74 6.88 -8.10
N LEU A 48 -15.32 6.29 -7.06
CA LEU A 48 -15.60 4.84 -7.00
C LEU A 48 -16.62 4.38 -8.06
N THR A 49 -17.45 5.29 -8.58
CA THR A 49 -18.41 4.98 -9.63
C THR A 49 -17.73 5.01 -11.00
N GLU A 50 -16.86 5.98 -11.24
CA GLU A 50 -16.02 6.07 -12.44
C GLU A 50 -15.04 4.90 -12.52
N LEU A 51 -14.32 4.62 -11.42
CA LEU A 51 -13.42 3.48 -11.30
C LEU A 51 -14.09 2.14 -11.65
N LYS A 52 -15.36 1.96 -11.25
CA LYS A 52 -16.12 0.74 -11.62
C LYS A 52 -16.34 0.62 -13.11
N GLN A 53 -16.48 1.74 -13.82
CA GLN A 53 -16.60 1.75 -15.28
C GLN A 53 -15.25 1.43 -15.91
N ASP A 54 -14.16 2.03 -15.43
CA ASP A 54 -12.82 1.78 -15.95
C ASP A 54 -12.42 0.31 -15.82
N ILE A 55 -12.60 -0.27 -14.62
CA ILE A 55 -12.37 -1.70 -14.37
C ILE A 55 -13.25 -2.56 -15.28
N ARG A 56 -14.52 -2.16 -15.53
CA ARG A 56 -15.42 -2.89 -16.45
C ARG A 56 -14.92 -2.89 -17.88
N HIS A 57 -14.25 -1.83 -18.31
CA HIS A 57 -13.71 -1.69 -19.66
C HIS A 57 -12.33 -2.32 -19.82
N ALA A 58 -11.62 -2.58 -18.72
CA ALA A 58 -10.35 -3.29 -18.73
C ALA A 58 -10.49 -4.75 -19.18
N GLN A 59 -9.46 -5.28 -19.84
CA GLN A 59 -9.42 -6.66 -20.30
C GLN A 59 -9.29 -7.65 -19.15
N MET A 60 -8.39 -7.36 -18.21
CA MET A 60 -8.02 -8.25 -17.13
C MET A 60 -7.99 -7.51 -15.79
N GLU A 61 -8.16 -8.29 -14.72
CA GLU A 61 -7.97 -7.86 -13.34
C GLU A 61 -6.98 -8.78 -12.63
N ARG A 62 -6.13 -8.21 -11.77
CA ARG A 62 -5.31 -8.97 -10.84
C ARG A 62 -5.52 -8.43 -9.43
N ARG A 63 -5.84 -9.33 -8.51
CA ARG A 63 -5.81 -9.03 -7.08
C ARG A 63 -4.48 -9.49 -6.50
N ILE A 64 -3.86 -8.65 -5.70
CA ILE A 64 -2.64 -8.96 -4.96
C ILE A 64 -2.88 -8.64 -3.49
N ILE A 65 -2.44 -9.50 -2.59
CA ILE A 65 -2.49 -9.26 -1.16
C ILE A 65 -1.06 -9.18 -0.67
N PHE A 66 -0.73 -8.07 -0.04
CA PHE A 66 0.55 -7.85 0.61
C PHE A 66 0.35 -7.81 2.11
N SER A 67 1.11 -8.63 2.83
CA SER A 67 1.15 -8.61 4.29
C SER A 67 2.61 -8.42 4.69
N PRO A 68 2.95 -7.31 5.36
CA PRO A 68 4.27 -7.10 5.92
C PRO A 68 4.68 -8.25 6.85
N ALA A 69 5.98 -8.45 6.99
CA ALA A 69 6.57 -9.38 7.95
C ALA A 69 6.45 -8.84 9.38
N ASP A 70 6.72 -7.55 9.57
CA ASP A 70 6.55 -6.87 10.84
C ASP A 70 5.07 -6.49 11.07
N PRO A 71 4.43 -6.97 12.15
CA PRO A 71 3.05 -6.63 12.47
C PRO A 71 2.84 -5.18 12.95
N GLU A 72 3.90 -4.44 13.29
CA GLU A 72 3.81 -3.09 13.86
C GLU A 72 3.69 -1.97 12.81
N TYR A 73 3.76 -2.33 11.52
CA TYR A 73 3.56 -1.38 10.42
C TYR A 73 2.25 -0.60 10.55
N SER A 74 2.34 0.72 10.48
CA SER A 74 1.15 1.56 10.46
C SER A 74 0.42 1.46 9.11
N LYS A 75 -0.85 1.92 9.08
CA LYS A 75 -1.61 2.02 7.82
C LYS A 75 -0.94 2.93 6.79
N GLU A 76 -0.31 3.99 7.26
CA GLU A 76 0.42 4.93 6.42
C GLU A 76 1.66 4.27 5.82
N ASP A 77 2.45 3.56 6.64
CA ASP A 77 3.66 2.87 6.18
C ASP A 77 3.33 1.80 5.14
N ILE A 78 2.28 1.01 5.35
CA ILE A 78 1.83 0.03 4.34
C ILE A 78 1.37 0.75 3.07
N GLY A 79 0.67 1.88 3.18
CA GLY A 79 0.27 2.67 2.03
C GLY A 79 1.45 3.18 1.21
N ILE A 80 2.53 3.62 1.86
CA ILE A 80 3.78 4.01 1.19
C ILE A 80 4.43 2.78 0.53
N LEU A 81 4.63 1.72 1.31
CA LEU A 81 5.27 0.49 0.89
C LEU A 81 4.61 -0.11 -0.36
N ILE A 82 3.28 -0.16 -0.41
CA ILE A 82 2.54 -0.69 -1.56
C ILE A 82 2.78 0.14 -2.83
N ARG A 83 2.78 1.47 -2.70
CA ARG A 83 2.98 2.36 -3.83
C ARG A 83 4.40 2.22 -4.38
N GLU A 84 5.41 2.19 -3.52
CA GLU A 84 6.81 2.00 -3.90
C GLU A 84 7.02 0.64 -4.58
N ILE A 85 6.46 -0.44 -4.02
CA ILE A 85 6.56 -1.79 -4.61
C ILE A 85 6.00 -1.82 -6.03
N LEU A 86 4.79 -1.28 -6.22
CA LEU A 86 4.12 -1.35 -7.51
C LEU A 86 4.75 -0.41 -8.53
N GLU A 87 5.19 0.78 -8.12
CA GLU A 87 5.93 1.70 -8.99
C GLU A 87 7.26 1.08 -9.46
N HIS A 88 8.05 0.54 -8.54
CA HIS A 88 9.30 -0.14 -8.89
C HIS A 88 9.05 -1.35 -9.78
N TYR A 89 8.02 -2.14 -9.50
CA TYR A 89 7.67 -3.30 -10.33
C TYR A 89 7.26 -2.88 -11.75
N GLN A 90 6.47 -1.82 -11.88
CA GLN A 90 6.07 -1.29 -13.19
C GLN A 90 7.26 -0.82 -14.01
N VAL A 91 8.17 -0.07 -13.39
CA VAL A 91 9.37 0.46 -14.06
C VAL A 91 10.36 -0.67 -14.41
N GLN A 92 10.65 -1.56 -13.47
CA GLN A 92 11.68 -2.59 -13.64
C GLN A 92 11.29 -3.66 -14.66
N PHE A 93 10.00 -3.98 -14.76
CA PHE A 93 9.49 -5.05 -15.63
C PHE A 93 8.70 -4.53 -16.84
N ASP A 94 8.75 -3.22 -17.10
CA ASP A 94 8.05 -2.54 -18.20
C ASP A 94 6.56 -2.91 -18.27
N LYS A 95 5.88 -2.77 -17.14
CA LYS A 95 4.45 -3.10 -16.99
C LYS A 95 3.62 -1.83 -16.87
N ASN A 96 2.52 -1.78 -17.61
CA ASN A 96 1.58 -0.67 -17.58
C ASN A 96 0.18 -1.14 -17.16
N PHE A 97 -0.18 -0.89 -15.90
CA PHE A 97 -1.52 -1.17 -15.37
C PHE A 97 -1.91 -0.11 -14.35
N ASP A 98 -3.20 0.10 -14.15
CA ASP A 98 -3.69 0.94 -13.05
C ASP A 98 -4.02 0.06 -11.85
N TYR A 99 -4.05 0.67 -10.66
CA TYR A 99 -4.42 -0.04 -9.44
C TYR A 99 -5.05 0.88 -8.39
N VAL A 100 -5.78 0.26 -7.48
CA VAL A 100 -6.21 0.82 -6.20
C VAL A 100 -5.87 -0.18 -5.09
N PHE A 101 -5.86 0.28 -3.86
CA PHE A 101 -5.66 -0.61 -2.72
C PHE A 101 -6.60 -0.31 -1.56
N ALA A 102 -6.80 -1.30 -0.71
CA ALA A 102 -7.55 -1.18 0.53
C ALA A 102 -6.77 -1.85 1.66
N LEU A 103 -6.81 -1.26 2.85
CA LEU A 103 -6.13 -1.78 4.04
C LEU A 103 -7.12 -2.51 4.92
N HIS A 104 -6.84 -3.78 5.19
CA HIS A 104 -7.68 -4.65 6.02
C HIS A 104 -6.93 -4.98 7.28
N ASP A 105 -7.62 -4.87 8.40
CA ASP A 105 -7.17 -5.35 9.70
C ASP A 105 -8.01 -6.57 10.05
N HIS A 106 -7.43 -7.76 9.87
CA HIS A 106 -8.09 -9.01 10.20
C HIS A 106 -7.19 -9.83 11.10
N ASN A 107 -7.72 -10.27 12.24
CA ASN A 107 -6.97 -11.02 13.26
C ASN A 107 -5.67 -10.33 13.68
N GLU A 108 -5.73 -9.02 13.92
CA GLU A 108 -4.59 -8.22 14.41
C GLU A 108 -3.39 -8.20 13.44
N ARG A 109 -3.64 -8.48 12.15
CA ARG A 109 -2.65 -8.36 11.08
C ARG A 109 -3.16 -7.44 9.98
N LEU A 110 -2.55 -6.28 9.94
CA LEU A 110 -2.77 -5.31 8.88
C LEU A 110 -2.17 -5.82 7.56
N HIS A 111 -2.98 -5.80 6.50
CA HIS A 111 -2.56 -6.22 5.17
C HIS A 111 -3.29 -5.40 4.10
N ALA A 112 -2.64 -5.23 2.96
CA ALA A 112 -3.19 -4.51 1.82
C ALA A 112 -3.78 -5.49 0.79
N HIS A 113 -4.99 -5.20 0.32
CA HIS A 113 -5.53 -5.77 -0.90
C HIS A 113 -5.39 -4.76 -2.03
N VAL A 114 -4.61 -5.12 -3.04
CA VAL A 114 -4.46 -4.37 -4.28
C VAL A 114 -5.36 -4.98 -5.33
N LEU A 115 -6.09 -4.14 -6.06
CA LEU A 115 -6.76 -4.50 -7.29
C LEU A 115 -6.13 -3.72 -8.43
N ALA A 116 -5.49 -4.44 -9.34
CA ALA A 116 -4.93 -3.89 -10.57
C ALA A 116 -5.79 -4.29 -11.78
N TRP A 117 -5.91 -3.40 -12.76
CA TRP A 117 -6.65 -3.65 -14.00
C TRP A 117 -5.89 -3.09 -15.21
N GLY A 118 -6.12 -3.69 -16.39
CA GLY A 118 -5.46 -3.32 -17.63
C GLY A 118 -5.40 -4.46 -18.64
N ASP A 119 -4.41 -4.39 -19.53
CA ASP A 119 -4.18 -5.40 -20.56
C ASP A 119 -3.57 -6.68 -19.99
N ARG A 120 -3.83 -7.79 -20.67
CA ARG A 120 -3.39 -9.12 -20.25
C ARG A 120 -1.88 -9.23 -20.12
N GLU A 121 -1.11 -8.68 -21.05
CA GLU A 121 0.36 -8.77 -21.03
C GLU A 121 0.99 -8.02 -19.84
N ASN A 122 0.33 -6.94 -19.39
CA ASN A 122 0.75 -6.13 -18.26
C ASN A 122 0.39 -6.77 -16.91
N LEU A 123 -0.72 -7.51 -16.85
CA LEU A 123 -1.18 -8.17 -15.63
C LEU A 123 -0.87 -9.65 -15.56
N GLN A 124 -0.46 -10.31 -16.64
CA GLN A 124 -0.08 -11.70 -16.59
C GLN A 124 1.26 -11.82 -15.86
N MET A 125 1.24 -12.62 -14.79
CA MET A 125 2.39 -12.96 -13.96
C MET A 125 2.43 -14.47 -13.84
N ASP A 126 3.54 -15.07 -14.23
CA ASP A 126 3.84 -16.46 -13.97
C ASP A 126 4.47 -16.65 -12.58
N LYS A 127 5.10 -17.81 -12.35
CA LYS A 127 5.72 -18.10 -11.05
C LYS A 127 6.96 -17.25 -10.79
N ASP A 128 7.73 -16.97 -11.83
CA ASP A 128 8.99 -16.24 -11.72
C ASP A 128 8.67 -14.75 -11.53
N ASP A 129 7.68 -14.23 -12.25
CA ASP A 129 7.14 -12.87 -12.03
C ASP A 129 6.67 -12.66 -10.58
N LEU A 130 5.93 -13.64 -10.03
CA LEU A 130 5.46 -13.59 -8.64
C LEU A 130 6.59 -13.79 -7.62
N SER A 131 7.70 -14.46 -7.99
CA SER A 131 8.89 -14.55 -7.15
C SER A 131 9.62 -13.21 -7.13
N ALA A 132 9.82 -12.62 -8.30
CA ALA A 132 10.46 -11.31 -8.45
C ALA A 132 9.69 -10.21 -7.71
N LEU A 133 8.36 -10.20 -7.79
CA LEU A 133 7.53 -9.26 -7.02
C LEU A 133 7.70 -9.46 -5.50
N ARG A 134 7.83 -10.71 -5.03
CA ARG A 134 8.07 -10.99 -3.60
C ARG A 134 9.44 -10.53 -3.15
N GLU A 135 10.46 -10.78 -3.95
CA GLU A 135 11.84 -10.38 -3.66
C GLU A 135 11.97 -8.86 -3.63
N LEU A 136 11.41 -8.16 -4.63
CA LEU A 136 11.34 -6.70 -4.66
C LEU A 136 10.62 -6.16 -3.43
N ALA A 137 9.45 -6.72 -3.12
CA ALA A 137 8.65 -6.29 -1.98
C ALA A 137 9.36 -6.48 -0.64
N HIS A 138 10.12 -7.57 -0.48
CA HIS A 138 10.94 -7.79 0.69
C HIS A 138 12.14 -6.83 0.75
N GLY A 139 12.78 -6.53 -0.38
CA GLY A 139 13.88 -5.57 -0.44
C GLY A 139 13.46 -4.18 0.03
N ILE A 140 12.35 -3.67 -0.50
CA ILE A 140 11.81 -2.34 -0.13
C ILE A 140 11.39 -2.31 1.34
N GLU A 141 10.73 -3.36 1.84
CA GLU A 141 10.38 -3.49 3.26
C GLU A 141 11.61 -3.34 4.17
N VAL A 142 12.69 -4.06 3.87
CA VAL A 142 13.96 -3.98 4.63
C VAL A 142 14.62 -2.59 4.52
N GLU A 143 14.52 -1.92 3.39
CA GLU A 143 15.04 -0.55 3.22
C GLU A 143 14.24 0.48 4.02
N MET A 144 12.93 0.32 4.09
CA MET A 144 12.05 1.16 4.89
C MET A 144 12.27 0.97 6.39
N GLU A 145 12.44 -0.28 6.85
CA GLU A 145 12.80 -0.60 8.25
C GLU A 145 14.10 0.11 8.66
N LYS A 146 15.15 0.00 7.85
CA LYS A 146 16.45 0.67 8.11
C LYS A 146 16.33 2.20 8.14
N SER A 147 15.50 2.76 7.26
CA SER A 147 15.27 4.21 7.20
C SER A 147 14.54 4.70 8.46
N ASN A 148 13.57 3.92 8.95
CA ASN A 148 12.84 4.20 10.18
C ASN A 148 13.75 4.07 11.42
N GLU A 149 14.59 3.04 11.49
CA GLU A 149 15.59 2.89 12.57
C GLU A 149 16.59 4.05 12.61
N PHE A 150 17.09 4.48 11.44
CA PHE A 150 18.02 5.61 11.36
C PHE A 150 17.37 6.93 11.79
N SER A 151 16.10 7.15 11.39
CA SER A 151 15.32 8.31 11.81
C SER A 151 15.13 8.33 13.33
N MET A 152 14.67 7.22 13.93
CA MET A 152 14.49 7.12 15.39
C MET A 152 15.80 7.27 16.17
N GLY A 153 16.89 6.65 15.71
CA GLY A 153 18.21 6.78 16.34
C GLY A 153 18.82 8.18 16.27
N ALA A 154 18.37 9.02 15.32
CA ALA A 154 18.74 10.44 15.25
C ALA A 154 17.93 11.30 16.23
N TYR A 155 16.67 10.93 16.53
CA TYR A 155 15.87 11.60 17.56
C TYR A 155 16.37 11.30 18.97
N GLU A 156 16.83 10.08 19.26
CA GLU A 156 17.37 9.73 20.59
C GLU A 156 18.73 10.37 20.89
N LYS A 157 19.50 10.79 19.88
CA LYS A 157 20.81 11.46 20.06
C LYS A 157 20.75 12.97 20.22
N ASN A 158 19.57 13.58 20.08
CA ASN A 158 19.37 14.99 20.40
C ASN A 158 19.00 15.12 21.88
N ASP A 159 19.96 14.79 22.75
CA ASP A 159 20.00 15.39 24.09
C ASP A 159 20.07 16.90 23.89
N PHE A 160 18.95 17.58 24.15
CA PHE A 160 18.93 19.03 24.25
C PHE A 160 20.01 19.42 25.28
N PRO A 161 21.01 20.26 24.94
CA PRO A 161 21.83 20.83 25.99
C PRO A 161 20.90 21.60 26.92
N GLU A 162 20.88 21.22 28.20
CA GLU A 162 20.30 22.03 29.28
C GLU A 162 20.76 23.47 29.06
N LEU A 163 19.83 24.34 28.66
CA LEU A 163 20.06 25.77 28.67
C LEU A 163 20.21 26.17 30.14
N ASP A 164 21.46 26.26 30.60
CA ASP A 164 21.79 26.79 31.92
C ASP A 164 21.17 28.18 32.05
N SER A 165 20.16 28.28 32.91
CA SER A 165 19.37 29.49 33.16
C SER A 165 20.15 30.48 34.01
N LYS A 166 21.34 30.87 33.56
CA LYS A 166 22.19 31.89 34.16
C LYS A 166 22.70 32.81 33.07
N ASP A 167 21.90 33.81 32.73
CA ASP A 167 22.35 35.16 32.35
C ASP A 167 21.15 36.00 31.89
N PHE A 168 20.21 36.22 32.81
CA PHE A 168 19.28 37.36 32.74
C PHE A 168 19.32 38.08 34.08
N SER A 169 20.44 38.75 34.37
CA SER A 169 20.45 39.86 35.33
C SER A 169 19.91 41.09 34.61
N ILE A 170 18.60 41.32 34.75
CA ILE A 170 17.99 42.63 34.54
C ILE A 170 18.55 43.51 35.67
N GLY A 171 19.24 44.59 35.27
CA GLY A 171 19.74 45.59 36.21
C GLY A 171 18.59 46.35 36.83
N ASP A 172 18.59 46.43 38.15
CA ASP A 172 17.90 47.45 38.91
C ASP A 172 18.91 48.53 39.32
N ASP A 173 18.44 49.78 39.24
CA ASP A 173 19.01 51.09 39.61
C ASP A 173 19.70 51.94 38.52
#